data_AF-A0A847MRH8-F1
#
_entry.id   AF-A0A847MRH8-F1
#
_cell.length_a   1.000
_cell.length_b   1.000
_cell.length_c   1.000
_cell.angle_alpha   90.00
_cell.angle_beta   90.00
_cell.angle_gamma   90.00
#
_symmetry.space_group_name_H-M   'P 1'
#
loop_
_entity.id
_entity.type
_entity.pdbx_description
1 polymer ?
#
loop_
_entity_poly.entity_id
_entity_poly.type
_entity_poly.pdbx_seq_one_letter_code
_entity_poly.pdbx_strand_id
1 'polypeptide(L)'
;MDRLRSPGGCPWDAEQTHESLAGYLIEEAYETVDAIESGDLGHLAEELGDVLLQVAFHARVAEDAERPADRFDIDDVAGHLVAKLVRRHPHVFADGDASSPDEVEQAWEQIKAEEKGPDADTHVLAGIPSALPVELAAEKVASRIRRRGLTVDESAHADLTQALADLGSAQEYASLALRRLGLSAHTDSTPTDSTSTDPTSTDPTSAGSALTSPLRRHGGAPREERDSDG
;
A
#
# COMPACT_ATOMS: atom_id res chain seq x y z
N MET A 1 18.35 4.39 -2.80
CA MET A 1 18.33 3.17 -3.63
C MET A 1 19.68 2.82 -4.21
N ASP A 2 20.38 3.73 -4.90
CA ASP A 2 21.68 3.43 -5.50
C ASP A 2 22.69 2.78 -4.57
N ARG A 3 22.90 3.36 -3.38
CA ARG A 3 23.83 2.79 -2.39
C ARG A 3 23.38 1.41 -1.89
N LEU A 4 22.07 1.15 -1.81
CA LEU A 4 21.54 -0.12 -1.32
C LEU A 4 21.81 -1.26 -2.31
N ARG A 5 21.62 -1.02 -3.62
CA ARG A 5 21.82 -2.02 -4.68
C ARG A 5 23.23 -2.09 -5.27
N SER A 6 24.05 -1.08 -5.04
CA SER A 6 25.44 -1.06 -5.56
C SER A 6 26.37 -2.02 -4.79
N PRO A 7 27.54 -2.40 -5.36
CA PRO A 7 28.54 -3.18 -4.65
C PRO A 7 28.91 -2.57 -3.29
N GLY A 8 28.89 -3.39 -2.24
CA GLY A 8 29.07 -2.94 -0.85
C GLY A 8 27.78 -2.46 -0.16
N GLY A 9 26.65 -2.50 -0.86
CA GLY A 9 25.31 -2.29 -0.31
C GLY A 9 24.72 -3.55 0.32
N CYS A 10 23.39 -3.62 0.36
CA CYS A 10 22.63 -4.74 0.93
C CYS A 10 22.53 -5.89 -0.10
N PRO A 11 22.96 -7.11 0.25
CA PRO A 11 22.87 -8.26 -0.66
C PRO A 11 21.44 -8.58 -1.08
N TRP A 12 20.48 -8.49 -0.14
CA TRP A 12 19.07 -8.73 -0.45
C TRP A 12 18.55 -7.71 -1.46
N ASP A 13 18.90 -6.43 -1.29
CA ASP A 13 18.45 -5.39 -2.21
C ASP A 13 19.03 -5.61 -3.60
N ALA A 14 20.30 -6.01 -3.72
CA ALA A 14 20.97 -6.24 -5.00
C ALA A 14 20.38 -7.42 -5.80
N GLU A 15 19.85 -8.44 -5.12
CA GLU A 15 19.29 -9.65 -5.75
C GLU A 15 17.85 -9.46 -6.28
N GLN A 16 17.15 -8.38 -5.91
CA GLN A 16 15.75 -8.19 -6.31
C GLN A 16 15.58 -7.94 -7.80
N THR A 17 14.49 -8.49 -8.36
CA THR A 17 14.02 -8.29 -9.73
C THR A 17 12.60 -7.70 -9.73
N HIS A 18 12.06 -7.32 -10.89
CA HIS A 18 10.68 -6.85 -10.96
C HIS A 18 9.68 -7.92 -10.47
N GLU A 19 9.94 -9.19 -10.77
CA GLU A 19 9.07 -10.31 -10.39
C GLU A 19 9.11 -10.58 -8.89
N SER A 20 10.28 -10.48 -8.25
CA SER A 20 10.37 -10.66 -6.79
C SER A 20 9.76 -9.50 -6.02
N LEU A 21 9.76 -8.29 -6.59
CA LEU A 21 9.20 -7.08 -5.98
C LEU A 21 7.69 -6.92 -6.18
N ALA A 22 7.11 -7.55 -7.21
CA ALA A 22 5.69 -7.38 -7.55
C ALA A 22 4.74 -7.77 -6.41
N GLY A 23 5.11 -8.77 -5.59
CA GLY A 23 4.34 -9.15 -4.41
C GLY A 23 4.28 -8.05 -3.37
N TYR A 24 5.44 -7.48 -3.02
CA TYR A 24 5.54 -6.37 -2.07
C TYR A 24 4.75 -5.15 -2.54
N LEU A 25 4.84 -4.77 -3.83
CA LEU A 25 4.03 -3.67 -4.36
C LEU A 25 2.51 -3.88 -4.19
N ILE A 26 2.05 -5.12 -4.30
CA ILE A 26 0.64 -5.44 -4.05
C ILE A 26 0.34 -5.35 -2.55
N GLU A 27 1.20 -5.89 -1.70
CA GLU A 27 1.07 -5.81 -0.24
C GLU A 27 0.96 -4.34 0.22
N GLU A 28 1.91 -3.47 -0.12
CA GLU A 28 1.88 -2.06 0.31
C GLU A 28 0.65 -1.31 -0.22
N ALA A 29 0.16 -1.67 -1.41
CA ALA A 29 -1.06 -1.07 -1.96
C ALA A 29 -2.30 -1.46 -1.15
N TYR A 30 -2.35 -2.67 -0.61
CA TYR A 30 -3.43 -3.13 0.26
C TYR A 30 -3.29 -2.58 1.68
N GLU A 31 -2.09 -2.48 2.23
CA GLU A 31 -1.84 -1.84 3.52
C GLU A 31 -2.23 -0.35 3.47
N THR A 32 -1.95 0.32 2.34
CA THR A 32 -2.44 1.69 2.07
C THR A 32 -3.98 1.75 2.09
N VAL A 33 -4.69 0.79 1.50
CA VAL A 33 -6.16 0.74 1.53
C VAL A 33 -6.67 0.54 2.95
N ASP A 34 -6.08 -0.39 3.71
CA ASP A 34 -6.44 -0.63 5.11
C ASP A 34 -6.22 0.62 5.98
N ALA A 35 -5.15 1.38 5.74
CA ALA A 35 -4.89 2.66 6.41
C ALA A 35 -5.94 3.74 6.06
N ILE A 36 -6.39 3.80 4.80
CA ILE A 36 -7.49 4.69 4.37
C ILE A 36 -8.79 4.32 5.08
N GLU A 37 -9.16 3.04 5.09
CA GLU A 37 -10.43 2.56 5.66
C GLU A 37 -10.49 2.71 7.18
N SER A 38 -9.35 2.51 7.86
CA SER A 38 -9.24 2.72 9.30
C SER A 38 -9.18 4.20 9.71
N GLY A 39 -8.87 5.10 8.78
CA GLY A 39 -8.72 6.54 9.03
C GLY A 39 -7.43 6.91 9.77
N ASP A 40 -6.45 5.99 9.82
CA ASP A 40 -5.15 6.25 10.43
C ASP A 40 -4.25 7.02 9.47
N LEU A 41 -4.21 8.35 9.63
CA LEU A 41 -3.40 9.23 8.78
C LEU A 41 -1.89 9.06 8.98
N GLY A 42 -1.46 8.56 10.15
CA GLY A 42 -0.05 8.31 10.42
C GLY A 42 0.42 7.10 9.64
N HIS A 43 -0.33 5.99 9.78
CA HIS A 43 -0.10 4.77 9.03
C HIS A 43 -0.24 5.01 7.52
N LEU A 44 -1.24 5.78 7.08
CA LEU A 44 -1.40 6.12 5.66
C LEU A 44 -0.14 6.79 5.06
N ALA A 45 0.52 7.67 5.81
CA ALA A 45 1.73 8.32 5.32
C ALA A 45 2.93 7.36 5.23
N GLU A 46 3.00 6.38 6.13
CA GLU A 46 3.99 5.29 6.12
C GLU A 46 3.79 4.40 4.89
N GLU A 47 2.57 3.87 4.71
CA GLU A 47 2.23 2.97 3.60
C GLU A 47 2.38 3.62 2.21
N LEU A 48 2.00 4.91 2.08
CA LEU A 48 2.26 5.66 0.85
C LEU A 48 3.76 5.82 0.58
N GLY A 49 4.56 5.90 1.64
CA GLY A 49 6.02 5.88 1.58
C GLY A 49 6.54 4.54 1.06
N ASP A 50 5.96 3.43 1.49
CA ASP A 50 6.36 2.08 1.06
C ASP A 50 5.93 1.79 -0.38
N VAL A 51 4.74 2.23 -0.80
CA VAL A 51 4.36 2.24 -2.23
C VAL A 51 5.36 3.05 -3.06
N LEU A 52 5.78 4.23 -2.57
CA LEU A 52 6.78 5.05 -3.25
C LEU A 52 8.16 4.37 -3.27
N LEU A 53 8.54 3.66 -2.20
CA LEU A 53 9.75 2.84 -2.14
C LEU A 53 9.73 1.79 -3.24
N GLN A 54 8.62 1.07 -3.43
CA GLN A 54 8.49 0.08 -4.48
C GLN A 54 8.67 0.71 -5.87
N VAL A 55 8.07 1.88 -6.13
CA VAL A 55 8.29 2.62 -7.40
C VAL A 55 9.77 2.94 -7.61
N ALA A 56 10.46 3.45 -6.58
CA ALA A 56 11.88 3.75 -6.64
C ALA A 56 12.75 2.49 -6.82
N PHE A 57 12.33 1.36 -6.24
CA PHE A 57 13.01 0.07 -6.38
C PHE A 57 12.91 -0.45 -7.81
N HIS A 58 11.70 -0.47 -8.38
CA HIS A 58 11.48 -0.87 -9.77
C HIS A 58 12.24 0.03 -10.75
N ALA A 59 12.22 1.35 -10.56
CA ALA A 59 13.01 2.26 -11.38
C ALA A 59 14.51 1.92 -11.33
N ARG A 60 15.05 1.68 -10.13
CA ARG A 60 16.46 1.33 -10.00
C ARG A 60 16.81 -0.03 -10.60
N VAL A 61 15.93 -1.02 -10.52
CA VAL A 61 16.09 -2.33 -11.19
C VAL A 61 16.12 -2.15 -12.71
N ALA A 62 15.29 -1.26 -13.26
CA ALA A 62 15.25 -1.02 -14.70
C ALA A 62 16.54 -0.37 -15.23
N GLU A 63 17.22 0.46 -14.45
CA GLU A 63 18.55 0.99 -14.81
C GLU A 63 19.60 -0.12 -15.01
N ASP A 64 19.47 -1.25 -14.30
CA ASP A 64 20.36 -2.42 -14.41
C ASP A 64 20.05 -3.27 -15.66
N ALA A 65 18.98 -2.98 -16.42
CA ALA A 65 18.56 -3.81 -17.54
C ALA A 65 19.69 -4.01 -18.57
N GLU A 66 19.82 -5.23 -19.08
CA GLU A 66 20.90 -5.59 -20.02
C GLU A 66 20.81 -4.79 -21.32
N ARG A 67 19.59 -4.60 -21.84
CA ARG A 67 19.35 -3.87 -23.08
C ARG A 67 19.16 -2.39 -22.76
N PRO A 68 19.96 -1.48 -23.36
CA PRO A 68 19.80 -0.04 -23.14
C PRO A 68 18.41 0.50 -23.49
N ALA A 69 17.69 -0.15 -24.43
CA ALA A 69 16.34 0.24 -24.82
C ALA A 69 15.26 -0.09 -23.78
N ASP A 70 15.56 -0.94 -22.80
CA ASP A 70 14.63 -1.30 -21.72
C ASP A 70 14.92 -0.51 -20.43
N ARG A 71 16.01 0.27 -20.42
CA ARG A 71 16.40 1.05 -19.24
C ARG A 71 15.51 2.27 -19.12
N PHE A 72 15.09 2.51 -17.89
CA PHE A 72 14.47 3.75 -17.46
C PHE A 72 14.85 3.98 -16.00
N ASP A 73 14.82 5.24 -15.56
CA ASP A 73 15.06 5.62 -14.18
C ASP A 73 13.80 6.25 -13.54
N ILE A 74 13.96 6.81 -12.35
CA ILE A 74 12.85 7.44 -11.63
C ILE A 74 12.37 8.74 -12.32
N ASP A 75 13.27 9.46 -13.01
CA ASP A 75 12.93 10.67 -13.73
C ASP A 75 12.13 10.35 -14.99
N ASP A 76 12.43 9.24 -15.67
CA ASP A 76 11.61 8.72 -16.76
C ASP A 76 10.19 8.36 -16.28
N VAL A 77 10.06 7.65 -15.15
CA VAL A 77 8.75 7.33 -14.55
C VAL A 77 7.96 8.60 -14.24
N ALA A 78 8.58 9.58 -13.58
CA ALA A 78 7.97 10.85 -13.26
C ALA A 78 7.62 11.65 -14.53
N GLY A 79 8.49 11.66 -15.53
CA GLY A 79 8.28 12.33 -16.81
C GLY A 79 7.10 11.74 -17.58
N HIS A 80 6.97 10.41 -17.60
CA HIS A 80 5.82 9.71 -18.20
C HIS A 80 4.51 10.06 -17.49
N LEU A 81 4.53 10.20 -16.16
CA LEU A 81 3.38 10.65 -15.37
C LEU A 81 3.02 12.10 -15.70
N VAL A 82 3.98 13.02 -15.65
CA VAL A 82 3.78 14.46 -15.92
C VAL A 82 3.23 14.67 -17.33
N ALA A 83 3.86 14.08 -18.34
CA ALA A 83 3.41 14.19 -19.73
C ALA A 83 1.97 13.67 -19.92
N LYS A 84 1.61 12.58 -19.22
CA LYS A 84 0.25 12.04 -19.21
C LYS A 84 -0.75 13.00 -18.55
N LEU A 85 -0.39 13.55 -17.39
CA LEU A 85 -1.27 14.49 -16.66
C LEU A 85 -1.50 15.77 -17.45
N VAL A 86 -0.46 16.36 -18.04
CA VAL A 86 -0.57 17.56 -18.88
C VAL A 86 -1.46 17.29 -20.09
N ARG A 87 -1.23 16.19 -20.80
CA ARG A 87 -2.00 15.84 -22.00
C ARG A 87 -3.48 15.56 -21.71
N ARG A 88 -3.79 14.90 -20.59
CA ARG A 88 -5.16 14.49 -20.25
C ARG A 88 -5.94 15.51 -19.39
N HIS A 89 -5.31 16.63 -19.01
CA HIS A 89 -5.98 17.76 -18.38
C HIS A 89 -5.81 19.04 -19.21
N PRO A 90 -6.29 19.07 -20.47
CA PRO A 90 -6.20 20.29 -21.28
C PRO A 90 -6.96 21.47 -20.66
N HIS A 91 -7.98 21.22 -19.84
CA HIS A 91 -8.71 22.24 -19.09
C HIS A 91 -7.89 22.91 -17.97
N VAL A 92 -6.76 22.31 -17.57
CA VAL A 92 -5.82 22.89 -16.59
C VAL A 92 -4.59 23.49 -17.28
N PHE A 93 -4.06 22.80 -18.30
CA PHE A 93 -2.73 23.11 -18.88
C PHE A 93 -2.77 23.66 -20.32
N ALA A 94 -3.95 23.80 -20.93
CA ALA A 94 -4.14 24.28 -22.30
C ALA A 94 -5.53 24.96 -22.45
N ASP A 95 -6.12 24.90 -23.64
CA ASP A 95 -7.40 25.54 -23.98
C ASP A 95 -8.62 24.59 -23.85
N GLY A 96 -8.58 23.61 -22.94
CA GLY A 96 -9.73 22.73 -22.68
C GLY A 96 -10.86 23.44 -21.92
N ASP A 97 -12.10 22.98 -22.09
CA ASP A 97 -13.32 23.65 -21.60
C ASP A 97 -14.11 22.86 -20.55
N ALA A 98 -13.63 21.67 -20.15
CA ALA A 98 -14.27 20.87 -19.10
C ALA A 98 -14.31 21.63 -17.77
N SER A 99 -15.52 21.88 -17.27
CA SER A 99 -15.79 22.77 -16.13
C SER A 99 -16.47 22.08 -14.96
N SER A 100 -16.95 20.85 -15.16
CA SER A 100 -17.54 19.99 -14.13
C SER A 100 -16.79 18.65 -14.01
N PRO A 101 -16.89 17.94 -12.87
CA PRO A 101 -16.28 16.62 -12.70
C PRO A 101 -16.69 15.62 -13.80
N ASP A 102 -17.97 15.62 -14.20
CA ASP A 102 -18.49 14.74 -15.25
C ASP A 102 -17.89 15.07 -16.63
N GLU A 103 -17.75 16.36 -16.95
CA GLU A 103 -17.08 16.80 -18.19
C GLU A 103 -15.59 16.45 -18.19
N VAL A 104 -14.91 16.57 -17.03
CA VAL A 104 -13.50 16.20 -16.86
C VAL A 104 -13.32 14.69 -17.05
N GLU A 105 -14.19 13.86 -16.47
CA GLU A 105 -14.13 12.41 -16.65
C GLU A 105 -14.37 12.02 -18.12
N GLN A 106 -15.35 12.63 -18.78
CA GLN A 106 -15.64 12.40 -20.20
C GLN A 106 -14.45 12.77 -21.08
N ALA A 107 -13.86 13.95 -20.87
CA ALA A 107 -12.68 14.41 -21.61
C ALA A 107 -11.48 13.49 -21.37
N TRP A 108 -11.24 13.07 -20.13
CA TRP A 108 -10.16 12.15 -19.77
C TRP A 108 -10.28 10.80 -20.50
N GLU A 109 -11.48 10.22 -20.51
CA GLU A 109 -11.72 8.95 -21.19
C GLU A 109 -11.66 9.06 -22.72
N GLN A 110 -12.12 10.18 -23.29
CA GLN A 110 -11.99 10.45 -24.73
C GLN A 110 -10.52 10.51 -25.16
N ILE A 111 -9.69 11.31 -24.48
CA ILE A 111 -8.26 11.42 -24.78
C ILE A 111 -7.56 10.06 -24.61
N LYS A 112 -7.93 9.31 -23.57
CA LYS A 112 -7.41 7.96 -23.33
C LYS A 112 -7.80 6.96 -24.43
N ALA A 113 -8.98 7.09 -25.02
CA ALA A 113 -9.41 6.26 -26.15
C ALA A 113 -8.58 6.58 -27.41
N GLU A 114 -8.39 7.87 -27.70
CA GLU A 114 -7.58 8.36 -28.82
C GLU A 114 -6.13 7.87 -28.75
N GLU A 115 -5.52 7.90 -27.56
CA GLU A 115 -4.13 7.46 -27.33
C GLU A 115 -3.89 5.98 -27.64
N LYS A 116 -4.89 5.12 -27.42
CA LYS A 116 -4.73 3.68 -27.57
C LYS A 116 -4.99 3.19 -29.01
N GLY A 117 -5.44 4.08 -29.89
CA GLY A 117 -5.73 3.77 -31.29
C GLY A 117 -7.05 3.00 -31.50
N PRO A 118 -7.42 2.73 -32.77
CA PRO A 118 -8.74 2.20 -33.14
C PRO A 118 -9.04 0.79 -32.61
N ASP A 119 -8.02 0.02 -32.21
CA ASP A 119 -8.18 -1.36 -31.71
C ASP A 119 -8.37 -1.45 -30.18
N ALA A 120 -8.28 -0.33 -29.48
CA ALA A 120 -8.30 -0.29 -28.01
C ALA A 120 -9.65 -0.60 -27.38
N ASP A 121 -10.73 -0.37 -28.13
CA ASP A 121 -12.10 -0.39 -27.64
C ASP A 121 -12.91 -1.57 -28.13
N THR A 122 -12.33 -2.48 -28.92
CA THR A 122 -13.06 -3.57 -29.58
C THR A 122 -13.61 -4.60 -28.58
N HIS A 123 -13.04 -4.71 -27.37
CA HIS A 123 -13.47 -5.68 -26.35
C HIS A 123 -13.68 -5.05 -24.97
N VAL A 124 -14.79 -5.38 -24.31
CA VAL A 124 -15.14 -4.85 -22.96
C VAL A 124 -14.07 -5.22 -21.90
N LEU A 125 -13.34 -6.31 -22.10
CA LEU A 125 -12.25 -6.76 -21.22
C LEU A 125 -10.88 -6.12 -21.54
N ALA A 126 -10.75 -5.34 -22.62
CA ALA A 126 -9.45 -4.84 -23.06
C ALA A 126 -8.75 -3.97 -22.00
N GLY A 127 -7.53 -4.32 -21.60
CA GLY A 127 -6.76 -3.59 -20.59
C GLY A 127 -7.31 -3.71 -19.16
N ILE A 128 -8.05 -4.76 -18.85
CA ILE A 128 -8.25 -5.24 -17.48
C ILE A 128 -7.10 -6.21 -17.19
N PRO A 129 -6.18 -5.88 -16.26
CA PRO A 129 -5.08 -6.77 -15.92
C PRO A 129 -5.61 -8.10 -15.39
N SER A 130 -5.00 -9.22 -15.82
CA SER A 130 -5.34 -10.55 -15.29
C SER A 130 -4.97 -10.72 -13.82
N ALA A 131 -4.04 -9.92 -13.32
CA ALA A 131 -3.63 -9.88 -11.92
C ALA A 131 -4.52 -9.00 -11.04
N LEU A 132 -5.51 -8.29 -11.63
CA LEU A 132 -6.42 -7.47 -10.85
C LEU A 132 -7.35 -8.38 -10.03
N PRO A 133 -7.58 -8.09 -8.74
CA PRO A 133 -8.59 -8.77 -7.93
C PRO A 133 -9.93 -8.83 -8.67
N VAL A 134 -10.59 -9.97 -8.61
CA VAL A 134 -11.74 -10.25 -9.48
C VAL A 134 -12.93 -9.34 -9.17
N GLU A 135 -13.07 -8.86 -7.94
CA GLU A 135 -14.08 -7.87 -7.54
C GLU A 135 -13.85 -6.54 -8.26
N LEU A 136 -12.61 -6.03 -8.22
CA LEU A 136 -12.22 -4.80 -8.92
C LEU A 136 -12.31 -4.98 -10.44
N ALA A 137 -11.96 -6.15 -10.96
CA ALA A 137 -12.11 -6.49 -12.37
C ALA A 137 -13.60 -6.50 -12.78
N ALA A 138 -14.46 -7.13 -12.00
CA ALA A 138 -15.90 -7.20 -12.21
C ALA A 138 -16.53 -5.80 -12.20
N GLU A 139 -16.17 -4.96 -11.22
CA GLU A 139 -16.67 -3.59 -11.13
C GLU A 139 -16.22 -2.74 -12.33
N LYS A 140 -14.97 -2.90 -12.78
CA LYS A 140 -14.46 -2.25 -13.99
C LYS A 140 -15.18 -2.70 -15.26
N VAL A 141 -15.49 -3.99 -15.39
CA VAL A 141 -16.31 -4.52 -16.49
C VAL A 141 -17.72 -3.93 -16.43
N ALA A 142 -18.38 -3.98 -15.27
CA ALA A 142 -19.73 -3.46 -15.07
C ALA A 142 -19.82 -1.95 -15.37
N SER A 143 -18.82 -1.18 -14.96
CA SER A 143 -18.69 0.24 -15.30
C SER A 143 -18.63 0.48 -16.82
N ARG A 144 -17.82 -0.31 -17.55
CA ARG A 144 -17.72 -0.21 -19.02
C ARG A 144 -19.00 -0.60 -19.73
N ILE A 145 -19.68 -1.63 -19.26
CA ILE A 145 -20.97 -2.06 -19.79
C ILE A 145 -22.00 -0.93 -19.67
N ARG A 146 -22.14 -0.35 -18.46
CA ARG A 146 -23.05 0.78 -18.20
C ARG A 146 -22.73 1.97 -19.10
N ARG A 147 -21.45 2.34 -19.18
CA ARG A 147 -20.98 3.48 -20.00
C ARG A 147 -21.28 3.31 -21.48
N ARG A 148 -21.14 2.10 -22.02
CA ARG A 148 -21.38 1.79 -23.43
C ARG A 148 -22.85 1.49 -23.74
N GLY A 149 -23.73 1.52 -22.74
CA GLY A 149 -25.14 1.14 -22.90
C GLY A 149 -25.32 -0.31 -23.35
N LEU A 150 -24.36 -1.19 -23.03
CA LEU A 150 -24.43 -2.61 -23.38
C LEU A 150 -25.43 -3.31 -22.46
N THR A 151 -26.25 -4.17 -23.03
CA THR A 151 -27.17 -5.01 -22.26
C THR A 151 -26.45 -6.26 -21.78
N VAL A 152 -26.54 -6.53 -20.49
CA VAL A 152 -26.14 -7.83 -19.90
C VAL A 152 -27.39 -8.69 -19.88
N ASP A 153 -27.30 -9.91 -20.42
CA ASP A 153 -28.39 -10.85 -20.25
C ASP A 153 -28.49 -11.32 -18.79
N GLU A 154 -29.69 -11.77 -18.41
CA GLU A 154 -29.98 -12.17 -17.03
C GLU A 154 -29.07 -13.33 -16.56
N SER A 155 -28.68 -14.22 -17.47
CA SER A 155 -27.80 -15.36 -17.13
C SER A 155 -26.41 -14.88 -16.76
N ALA A 156 -25.82 -13.97 -17.54
CA ALA A 156 -24.51 -13.40 -17.25
C ALA A 156 -24.52 -12.60 -15.93
N HIS A 157 -25.63 -11.92 -15.62
CA HIS A 157 -25.78 -11.22 -14.34
C HIS A 157 -25.85 -12.20 -13.15
N ALA A 158 -26.61 -13.29 -13.31
CA ALA A 158 -26.72 -14.35 -12.30
C ALA A 158 -25.38 -15.05 -12.07
N ASP A 159 -24.66 -15.40 -13.14
CA ASP A 159 -23.34 -16.04 -13.07
C ASP A 159 -22.32 -15.16 -12.34
N LEU A 160 -22.30 -13.86 -12.66
CA LEU A 160 -21.40 -12.91 -11.98
C LEU A 160 -21.75 -12.76 -10.50
N THR A 161 -23.03 -12.66 -10.17
CA THR A 161 -23.50 -12.54 -8.79
C THR A 161 -23.12 -13.77 -7.97
N GLN A 162 -23.28 -14.97 -8.55
CA GLN A 162 -22.88 -16.21 -7.90
C GLN A 162 -21.36 -16.28 -7.71
N ALA A 163 -20.57 -15.94 -8.73
CA ALA A 163 -19.11 -15.96 -8.64
C ALA A 163 -18.58 -15.02 -7.54
N LEU A 164 -19.16 -13.82 -7.40
CA LEU A 164 -18.81 -12.88 -6.33
C LEU A 164 -19.19 -13.40 -4.94
N ALA A 165 -20.35 -14.07 -4.80
CA ALA A 165 -20.77 -14.68 -3.55
C ALA A 165 -19.86 -15.86 -3.14
N ASP A 166 -19.48 -16.71 -4.11
CA ASP A 166 -18.57 -17.84 -3.90
C ASP A 166 -17.19 -17.36 -3.45
N LEU A 167 -16.71 -16.28 -4.07
CA LEU A 167 -15.45 -15.66 -3.71
C LEU A 167 -15.47 -15.07 -2.30
N GLY A 168 -16.52 -14.32 -1.95
CA GLY A 168 -16.68 -13.78 -0.59
C GLY A 168 -16.69 -14.90 0.45
N SER A 169 -17.36 -16.01 0.16
CA SER A 169 -17.34 -17.21 1.01
C SER A 169 -15.93 -17.80 1.14
N ALA A 170 -15.19 -17.90 0.03
CA ALA A 170 -13.82 -18.41 0.04
C ALA A 170 -12.87 -17.51 0.85
N GLN A 171 -13.01 -16.19 0.74
CA GLN A 171 -12.24 -15.21 1.53
C GLN A 171 -12.51 -15.33 3.03
N GLU A 172 -13.78 -15.53 3.41
CA GLU A 172 -14.15 -15.74 4.82
C GLU A 172 -13.51 -17.02 5.36
N TYR A 173 -13.59 -18.13 4.61
CA TYR A 173 -12.96 -19.39 5.02
C TYR A 173 -11.43 -19.27 5.13
N ALA A 174 -10.78 -18.60 4.18
CA ALA A 174 -9.34 -18.36 4.22
C ALA A 174 -8.96 -17.52 5.44
N SER A 175 -9.70 -16.44 5.71
CA SER A 175 -9.49 -15.57 6.87
C SER A 175 -9.63 -16.34 8.18
N LEU A 176 -10.65 -17.20 8.30
CA LEU A 176 -10.83 -18.05 9.48
C LEU A 176 -9.70 -19.06 9.64
N ALA A 177 -9.23 -19.66 8.55
CA ALA A 177 -8.11 -20.61 8.57
C ALA A 177 -6.80 -19.92 9.02
N LEU A 178 -6.49 -18.74 8.47
CA LEU A 178 -5.32 -17.94 8.85
C LEU A 178 -5.37 -17.52 10.32
N ARG A 179 -6.53 -17.04 10.80
CA ARG A 179 -6.72 -16.72 12.22
C ARG A 179 -6.48 -17.92 13.13
N ARG A 180 -6.96 -19.11 12.75
CA ARG A 180 -6.69 -20.35 13.52
C ARG A 180 -5.20 -20.67 13.56
N LEU A 181 -4.52 -20.60 12.41
CA LEU A 181 -3.08 -20.84 12.34
C LEU A 181 -2.29 -19.86 13.21
N GLY A 182 -2.62 -18.56 13.16
CA GLY A 182 -1.98 -17.54 13.99
C GLY A 182 -2.20 -17.76 15.49
N LEU A 183 -3.43 -18.11 15.90
CA LEU A 183 -3.73 -18.45 17.29
C LEU A 183 -2.95 -19.69 17.76
N SER A 184 -2.88 -20.75 16.94
CA SER A 184 -2.11 -21.95 17.25
C SER A 184 -0.61 -21.66 17.40
N ALA A 185 -0.05 -20.81 16.53
CA ALA A 185 1.36 -20.40 16.62
C ALA A 185 1.67 -19.62 17.91
N HIS A 186 0.72 -18.83 18.42
CA HIS A 186 0.89 -18.10 19.68
C HIS A 186 0.74 -19.00 20.92
N THR A 187 -0.05 -20.07 20.86
CA THR A 187 -0.24 -20.99 22.00
C THR A 187 0.93 -21.94 22.25
N ASP A 188 1.83 -22.15 21.28
CA ASP A 188 3.00 -23.03 21.44
C ASP A 188 4.17 -22.39 22.22
N SER A 189 4.05 -21.12 22.62
CA SER A 189 4.98 -20.49 23.56
C SER A 189 4.65 -20.88 25.01
N THR A 190 5.08 -22.08 25.41
CA THR A 190 5.03 -22.51 26.81
C THR A 190 5.95 -21.63 27.67
N PRO A 191 5.50 -21.17 28.87
CA PRO A 191 6.39 -20.51 29.81
C PRO A 191 7.43 -21.52 30.30
N THR A 192 8.71 -21.20 30.16
CA THR A 192 9.77 -21.92 30.89
C THR A 192 9.54 -21.74 32.37
N ASP A 193 8.95 -22.75 33.00
CA ASP A 193 8.77 -22.82 34.45
C ASP A 193 10.13 -23.08 35.09
N SER A 194 10.82 -21.99 35.45
CA SER A 194 12.00 -22.03 36.29
C SER A 194 11.56 -22.11 37.75
N THR A 195 11.20 -23.31 38.22
CA THR A 195 11.23 -23.63 39.65
C THR A 195 12.34 -24.65 39.90
N SER A 196 13.53 -24.10 40.10
CA SER A 196 14.59 -24.74 40.86
C SER A 196 14.12 -24.86 42.31
N THR A 197 13.95 -26.09 42.78
CA THR A 197 13.95 -26.41 44.20
C THR A 197 15.06 -27.41 44.46
N ASP A 198 16.12 -26.93 45.08
CA ASP A 198 17.05 -27.76 45.84
C ASP A 198 17.20 -27.13 47.23
N PRO A 199 16.75 -27.77 48.32
CA PRO A 199 17.01 -27.28 49.66
C PRO A 199 18.14 -28.10 50.28
N THR A 200 19.25 -27.48 50.64
CA THR A 200 19.93 -27.76 51.92
C THR A 200 21.07 -26.78 52.22
N SER A 201 21.07 -26.34 53.48
CA SER A 201 22.24 -26.03 54.32
C SER A 201 22.71 -24.57 54.46
N THR A 202 22.38 -24.06 55.66
CA THR A 202 23.18 -23.25 56.61
C THR A 202 23.38 -21.74 56.41
N ASP A 203 22.47 -20.95 57.04
CA ASP A 203 22.67 -20.04 58.21
C ASP A 203 23.88 -19.05 58.29
N PRO A 204 23.83 -17.96 59.10
CA PRO A 204 22.96 -16.78 59.08
C PRO A 204 23.79 -15.46 59.22
N THR A 205 23.19 -14.37 59.74
CA THR A 205 23.74 -13.03 60.11
C THR A 205 23.78 -12.00 58.94
N SER A 206 23.28 -10.77 59.02
CA SER A 206 23.15 -9.83 60.14
C SER A 206 22.10 -8.74 59.85
N ALA A 207 21.55 -8.22 60.95
CA ALA A 207 20.64 -7.10 61.13
C ALA A 207 20.99 -5.79 60.38
N GLY A 208 19.96 -4.96 60.11
CA GLY A 208 20.14 -3.53 59.87
C GLY A 208 18.89 -2.75 59.47
N SER A 209 18.19 -2.21 60.48
CA SER A 209 17.19 -1.12 60.49
C SER A 209 17.22 -0.12 59.32
N ALA A 210 16.08 0.10 58.65
CA ALA A 210 15.11 1.20 58.85
C ALA A 210 15.57 2.61 58.45
N LEU A 211 14.78 3.31 57.60
CA LEU A 211 14.20 4.66 57.85
C LEU A 211 13.68 5.35 56.55
N THR A 212 12.37 5.68 56.58
CA THR A 212 11.71 6.95 56.18
C THR A 212 11.94 7.61 54.79
N SER A 213 10.92 7.48 53.92
CA SER A 213 9.98 8.53 53.36
C SER A 213 10.39 10.03 53.33
N PRO A 214 9.66 10.95 52.64
CA PRO A 214 9.42 11.14 51.20
C PRO A 214 9.63 12.64 50.73
N LEU A 215 9.28 12.94 49.46
CA LEU A 215 8.82 14.24 48.91
C LEU A 215 9.77 15.48 48.90
N ARG A 216 9.97 16.05 47.70
CA ARG A 216 9.77 17.51 47.50
C ARG A 216 9.50 17.88 46.04
N ARG A 217 8.36 18.58 45.86
CA ARG A 217 8.05 19.51 44.76
C ARG A 217 8.76 20.85 44.98
N HIS A 218 9.03 21.59 43.91
CA HIS A 218 8.71 23.01 43.66
C HIS A 218 9.36 23.38 42.31
N GLY A 219 8.61 23.86 41.29
CA GLY A 219 8.03 25.21 41.18
C GLY A 219 8.95 26.02 40.24
N GLY A 220 8.54 26.78 39.23
CA GLY A 220 7.26 27.29 38.76
C GLY A 220 7.51 28.68 38.16
N ALA A 221 7.43 28.81 36.82
CA ALA A 221 7.09 29.99 35.97
C ALA A 221 7.81 31.37 36.20
N PRO A 222 7.55 32.47 35.45
CA PRO A 222 6.83 32.68 34.16
C PRO A 222 7.53 33.64 33.14
N ARG A 223 6.89 33.75 31.94
CA ARG A 223 6.75 34.86 30.95
C ARG A 223 7.67 36.10 30.96
N GLU A 224 8.08 36.52 29.75
CA GLU A 224 8.03 37.93 29.31
C GLU A 224 7.53 38.06 27.86
N GLU A 225 6.50 38.89 27.67
CA GLU A 225 6.12 39.60 26.44
C GLU A 225 6.93 40.89 26.33
N ARG A 226 7.16 41.35 25.09
CA ARG A 226 7.25 42.76 24.59
C ARG A 226 7.78 42.67 23.15
N ASP A 227 7.08 43.04 22.10
CA ASP A 227 6.51 44.33 21.65
C ASP A 227 7.26 44.77 20.37
N SER A 228 6.50 44.80 19.27
CA SER A 228 6.42 45.80 18.18
C SER A 228 7.62 46.73 17.91
N ASP A 229 8.15 46.68 16.67
CA ASP A 229 8.27 47.83 15.74
C ASP A 229 8.97 47.41 14.43
N GLY A 230 8.42 47.83 13.27
CA GLY A 230 9.10 47.82 11.95
C GLY A 230 8.38 47.10 10.82
#